data_AF-A0A8D0FAF8-F1
#
_entry.id   AF-A0A8D0FAF8-F1
#
_cell.length_a   1.000
_cell.length_b   1.000
_cell.length_c   1.000
_cell.angle_alpha   90.00
_cell.angle_beta   90.00
_cell.angle_gamma   90.00
#
_symmetry.space_group_name_H-M   'P 1'
#
loop_
_entity.id
_entity.type
_entity.pdbx_description
1 polymer ?
#
loop_
_entity_poly.entity_id
_entity_poly.type
_entity_poly.pdbx_seq_one_letter_code
_entity_poly.pdbx_strand_id
1 'polypeptide(L)' 'MAPVVEVSDAGHCRSLLVELNEQRLRGQFCDVTIIAEDTKFRAHKNVLAASSPFFK' A
#
# COMPACT_ATOMS: atom_id res chain seq x y z
N MET A 1 23.52 25.44 -10.56
CA MET A 1 22.66 24.31 -10.16
C MET A 1 21.79 24.79 -9.02
N ALA A 2 20.47 24.62 -9.08
CA ALA A 2 19.59 25.00 -7.97
C ALA A 2 19.89 24.09 -6.76
N PRO A 3 19.81 24.61 -5.52
CA PRO A 3 19.99 23.77 -4.33
C PRO A 3 18.86 22.73 -4.27
N VAL A 4 19.24 21.47 -4.05
CA VAL A 4 18.28 20.39 -3.76
C VAL A 4 17.80 20.62 -2.34
N VAL A 5 16.52 20.96 -2.18
CA VAL A 5 15.86 21.05 -0.88
C VAL A 5 15.24 19.70 -0.59
N GLU A 6 15.73 19.03 0.45
CA GLU A 6 15.11 17.82 0.98
C GLU A 6 13.90 18.21 1.84
N VAL A 7 12.73 17.71 1.46
CA VAL A 7 11.48 17.94 2.19
C VAL A 7 11.07 16.63 2.84
N SER A 8 10.98 16.61 4.16
CA SER A 8 10.52 15.48 4.94
C SER A 8 9.29 15.86 5.77
N ASP A 9 8.22 15.07 5.67
CA ASP A 9 7.08 15.13 6.58
C ASP A 9 7.06 13.88 7.45
N ALA A 10 7.18 14.07 8.77
CA ALA A 10 7.18 12.98 9.75
C ALA A 10 5.85 12.19 9.75
N GLY A 11 4.74 12.81 9.31
CA GLY A 11 3.43 12.17 9.23
C GLY A 11 3.18 11.39 7.94
N HIS A 12 4.02 11.56 6.92
CA HIS A 12 3.74 11.10 5.56
C HIS A 12 3.48 9.59 5.49
N CYS A 13 4.35 8.78 6.08
CA CYS A 13 4.23 7.31 6.03
C CYS A 13 2.92 6.81 6.66
N ARG A 14 2.49 7.44 7.76
CA ARG A 14 1.23 7.09 8.42
C ARG A 14 0.03 7.47 7.56
N SER A 15 0.02 8.70 7.04
CA SER A 15 -1.06 9.19 6.18
C SER A 15 -1.18 8.35 4.91
N LEU A 16 -0.05 7.98 4.29
CA LEU A 16 0.00 7.11 3.12
C LEU A 16 -0.61 5.74 3.41
N LEU A 17 -0.24 5.09 4.53
CA LEU A 17 -0.79 3.78 4.88
C LEU A 17 -2.29 3.83 5.20
N VAL A 18 -2.77 4.91 5.83
CA VAL A 18 -4.21 5.13 6.06
C VAL A 18 -4.96 5.21 4.73
N GLU A 19 -4.46 6.01 3.78
CA GLU A 19 -5.09 6.17 2.47
C GLU A 19 -5.07 4.88 1.64
N LEU A 20 -3.94 4.15 1.63
CA LEU A 20 -3.85 2.84 0.96
C LEU A 20 -4.86 1.83 1.54
N ASN A 21 -5.08 1.88 2.86
CA ASN A 21 -6.08 1.03 3.50
C ASN A 21 -7.52 1.41 3.10
N GLU A 22 -7.83 2.70 3.04
CA GLU A 22 -9.14 3.19 2.56
C GLU A 22 -9.39 2.77 1.10
N GLN A 23 -8.38 2.89 0.23
CA GLN A 23 -8.44 2.41 -1.14
C GLN A 23 -8.70 0.91 -1.19
N ARG A 24 -8.03 0.11 -0.34
CA ARG A 24 -8.25 -1.34 -0.24
C ARG A 24 -9.69 -1.68 0.15
N LEU A 25 -10.25 -0.99 1.15
CA LEU A 25 -11.62 -1.18 1.62
C LEU A 25 -12.64 -0.84 0.52
N ARG A 26 -12.40 0.23 -0.24
CA ARG A 26 -13.24 0.63 -1.39
C ARG A 26 -13.00 -0.23 -2.63
N GLY A 27 -11.88 -0.95 -2.69
CA GLY A 27 -11.45 -1.71 -3.87
C GLY A 27 -10.82 -0.89 -4.97
N GLN A 28 -10.37 0.31 -4.65
CA GLN A 28 -9.72 1.20 -5.59
C GLN A 28 -8.27 0.79 -5.77
N PHE A 29 -7.86 0.70 -7.04
CA PHE A 29 -6.50 0.34 -7.45
C PHE A 29 -6.01 -1.04 -6.97
N CYS A 30 -6.87 -1.85 -6.35
CA CYS A 30 -6.55 -3.23 -6.01
C CYS A 30 -6.31 -4.03 -7.29
N ASP A 31 -5.13 -4.62 -7.41
CA ASP A 31 -4.64 -5.34 -8.58
C ASP A 31 -4.43 -6.84 -8.30
N VAL A 32 -4.80 -7.29 -7.10
CA VAL A 32 -4.77 -8.70 -6.68
C VAL A 32 -5.95 -9.02 -5.75
N THR A 33 -6.42 -10.27 -5.81
CA THR A 33 -7.35 -10.86 -4.84
C THR A 33 -6.71 -12.11 -4.24
N ILE A 34 -6.48 -12.10 -2.93
CA ILE A 34 -6.03 -13.26 -2.17
C ILE A 34 -7.24 -14.09 -1.79
N ILE A 35 -7.14 -15.40 -1.96
CA ILE A 35 -8.15 -16.35 -1.51
C ILE A 35 -7.55 -17.13 -0.34
N ALA A 36 -8.16 -17.03 0.82
CA ALA A 36 -7.83 -17.86 1.98
C ALA A 36 -9.08 -18.63 2.38
N GLU A 37 -9.04 -19.94 2.15
CA GLU A 37 -10.22 -20.82 2.20
C GLU A 37 -11.32 -20.27 1.29
N ASP A 38 -12.52 -20.01 1.84
CA ASP A 38 -13.66 -19.48 1.09
C ASP A 38 -13.74 -17.93 1.11
N THR A 39 -12.77 -17.26 1.72
CA THR A 39 -12.77 -15.79 1.86
C THR A 39 -11.87 -15.11 0.84
N LYS A 40 -12.38 -14.04 0.22
CA LYS A 40 -11.67 -13.25 -0.80
C LYS A 40 -11.26 -11.89 -0.25
N PHE A 41 -9.98 -11.55 -0.39
CA PHE A 41 -9.40 -10.29 0.05
C PHE A 41 -8.80 -9.53 -1.13
N ARG A 42 -9.37 -8.38 -1.50
CA ARG A 42 -8.74 -7.47 -2.46
C ARG A 42 -7.59 -6.72 -1.78
N ALA A 43 -6.46 -6.58 -2.48
CA ALA A 43 -5.27 -5.91 -1.97
C ALA A 43 -4.44 -5.29 -3.11
N HIS A 44 -3.33 -4.64 -2.74
CA HIS A 44 -2.35 -4.07 -3.65
C HIS A 44 -1.07 -4.92 -3.63
N LYS A 45 -0.58 -5.35 -4.80
CA LYS A 45 0.61 -6.23 -4.91
C LYS A 45 1.86 -5.61 -4.29
N ASN A 46 2.11 -4.32 -4.56
CA ASN A 46 3.28 -3.60 -4.05
C ASN A 46 3.31 -3.53 -2.51
N VAL A 47 2.16 -3.31 -1.88
CA VAL A 47 2.04 -3.28 -0.41
C VAL A 47 2.32 -4.67 0.17
N LEU A 48 1.81 -5.73 -0.46
CA LEU A 48 2.06 -7.10 -0.03
C LEU A 48 3.54 -7.47 -0.15
N ALA A 49 4.16 -7.22 -1.30
CA ALA A 49 5.58 -7.50 -1.56
C ALA A 49 6.53 -6.73 -0.62
N ALA A 50 6.15 -5.50 -0.24
CA ALA A 50 6.89 -4.70 0.72
C ALA A 50 6.74 -5.21 2.17
N SER A 51 5.58 -5.81 2.49
CA SER A 51 5.23 -6.22 3.86
C SER A 51 5.61 -7.68 4.18
N SER A 52 5.72 -8.54 3.18
CA SER A 52 6.05 -9.96 3.36
C SER A 52 6.82 -10.53 2.16
N PRO A 53 7.96 -11.21 2.38
CA PRO A 53 8.71 -11.88 1.31
C PRO A 53 7.91 -12.95 0.56
N PHE A 54 6.85 -13.48 1.16
CA PHE A 54 5.97 -14.46 0.53
C PHE A 54 5.29 -13.93 -0.75
N PHE A 55 5.06 -12.61 -0.82
CA PHE A 55 4.38 -11.95 -1.93
C PHE A 55 5.33 -11.18 -2.87
N LYS A 56 6.65 -11.36 -2.73
CA LYS A 56 7.62 -10.76 -3.66
C LYS A 56 7.63 -11.46 -5.01
#